data_AF-A0A4Y2JGS9-F1
#
_entry.id   AF-A0A4Y2JGS9-F1
#
_cell.length_a   1.000
_cell.length_b   1.000
_cell.length_c   1.000
_cell.angle_alpha   90.00
_cell.angle_beta   90.00
_cell.angle_gamma   90.00
#
_symmetry.space_group_name_H-M   'P 1'
#
loop_
_entity.id
_entity.type
_entity.pdbx_description
1 polymer ?
#
loop_
_entity_poly.entity_id
_entity_poly.type
_entity_poly.pdbx_seq_one_letter_code
_entity_poly.pdbx_strand_id
1 'polypeptide(L)' 'MTIVQQKERLWCQESKLIVTVQRRFRLEYRNCQSPGKNTIKRWYEQFKGTGNVRHRKGAGRPSVSDEFVERVRKTFTP' A
#
# COMPACT_ATOMS: atom_id res chain seq x y z
N MET A 1 -24.85 -10.73 21.14
CA MET A 1 -24.39 -9.51 20.44
C MET A 1 -25.13 -9.44 19.11
N THR A 2 -25.84 -8.35 18.79
CA THR A 2 -26.55 -8.23 17.50
C THR A 2 -25.58 -7.81 16.39
N ILE A 3 -25.92 -8.09 15.13
CA ILE A 3 -25.11 -7.71 13.95
C ILE A 3 -24.87 -6.19 13.92
N VAL A 4 -25.85 -5.39 14.34
CA VAL A 4 -25.75 -3.94 14.46
C VAL A 4 -24.66 -3.55 15.47
N GLN A 5 -24.71 -4.10 16.67
CA GLN A 5 -23.74 -3.83 17.74
C GLN A 5 -22.32 -4.28 17.35
N GLN A 6 -22.20 -5.40 16.62
CA GLN A 6 -20.91 -5.87 16.11
C GLN A 6 -20.32 -4.90 15.07
N LYS A 7 -21.14 -4.40 14.15
CA LYS A 7 -20.73 -3.44 13.11
C LYS A 7 -20.30 -2.09 13.72
N GLU A 8 -21.03 -1.60 14.72
CA GLU A 8 -20.69 -0.39 15.46
C GLU A 8 -19.35 -0.53 16.20
N ARG A 9 -19.12 -1.69 16.83
CA ARG A 9 -17.85 -1.97 17.52
C ARG A 9 -16.65 -1.96 16.56
N LEU A 10 -16.79 -2.59 15.40
CA LEU A 10 -15.76 -2.59 14.36
C LEU A 10 -15.48 -1.18 13.84
N TRP A 11 -16.53 -0.40 13.56
CA TRP A 11 -16.42 0.99 13.14
C TRP A 11 -15.69 1.87 14.16
N CYS A 12 -16.03 1.72 15.44
CA CYS A 12 -15.37 2.44 16.53
C CYS A 12 -13.88 2.08 16.64
N GLN A 13 -13.53 0.80 16.48
CA GLN A 13 -12.14 0.35 16.51
C GLN A 13 -11.34 0.91 15.33
N GLU A 14 -11.91 0.88 14.13
CA GLU A 14 -11.28 1.42 12.92
C GLU A 14 -11.06 2.94 13.04
N SER A 15 -12.06 3.67 13.54
CA SER A 15 -11.97 5.11 13.77
C SER A 15 -10.88 5.48 14.79
N LYS A 16 -10.76 4.71 15.88
CA LYS A 16 -9.70 4.88 16.89
C LYS A 16 -8.31 4.65 16.30
N LEU A 17 -8.14 3.65 15.43
CA LEU A 17 -6.88 3.40 14.74
C LEU A 17 -6.48 4.58 13.86
N ILE A 18 -7.42 5.10 13.05
CA ILE A 18 -7.18 6.25 12.17
C ILE A 18 -6.71 7.48 12.96
N VAL A 19 -7.46 7.87 14.00
CA VAL A 19 -7.12 9.05 14.82
C VAL A 19 -5.76 8.86 15.50
N THR A 20 -5.47 7.65 15.99
CA THR A 20 -4.18 7.33 16.63
C THR A 20 -3.01 7.47 15.67
N VAL A 21 -3.12 6.92 14.46
CA VAL A 21 -2.08 7.01 13.42
C VAL A 21 -1.86 8.47 13.02
N GLN A 22 -2.92 9.23 12.80
CA GLN A 22 -2.79 10.64 12.43
C GLN A 22 -2.18 11.50 13.53
N ARG A 23 -2.52 11.24 14.80
CA ARG A 23 -1.92 11.91 15.96
C ARG A 23 -0.43 11.60 16.06
N ARG A 24 -0.05 10.33 16.03
CA ARG A 24 1.38 9.91 16.08
C ARG A 24 2.18 10.51 14.93
N PHE A 25 1.67 10.46 13.71
CA PHE A 25 2.33 11.03 12.55
C PHE A 25 2.58 12.53 12.69
N ARG A 26 1.60 13.29 13.22
CA ARG A 26 1.77 14.74 13.46
C ARG A 26 2.79 15.05 14.55
N LEU A 27 2.91 14.19 15.57
CA LEU A 27 3.89 14.34 16.63
C LEU A 27 5.32 14.07 16.13
N GLU A 28 5.47 13.04 15.30
CA GLU A 28 6.77 12.53 14.86
C GLU A 28 7.34 13.33 13.67
N TYR A 29 6.50 13.72 12.70
CA TYR A 29 6.90 14.38 11.45
C TYR A 29 6.46 15.85 11.37
N ARG A 30 6.42 16.54 12.52
CA ARG A 30 6.04 17.96 12.73
C ARG A 30 5.89 18.78 11.43
N ASN A 31 4.67 19.26 11.14
CA ASN A 31 4.25 20.01 9.93
C ASN A 31 4.01 19.20 8.65
N CYS A 32 4.23 17.88 8.61
CA CYS A 32 3.80 17.07 7.47
C CYS A 32 2.28 16.86 7.44
N GLN A 33 1.71 16.87 6.23
CA GLN A 33 0.32 16.49 6.02
C GLN A 33 0.10 15.05 6.48
N SER A 34 -0.86 14.88 7.38
CA SER A 34 -1.20 13.57 7.92
C SER A 34 -1.82 12.70 6.82
N PRO A 35 -1.50 11.41 6.74
CA PRO A 35 -2.11 10.53 5.76
C PRO A 35 -3.64 10.51 5.90
N GLY A 36 -4.32 10.49 4.76
CA GLY A 36 -5.77 10.42 4.69
C GLY A 36 -6.34 9.10 5.24
N LYS A 37 -7.64 9.10 5.55
CA LYS A 37 -8.34 7.93 6.12
C LYS A 37 -8.17 6.68 5.26
N ASN A 38 -8.31 6.80 3.94
CA ASN A 38 -8.21 5.68 2.99
C ASN A 38 -6.78 5.11 2.94
N THR A 39 -5.76 5.97 3.02
CA THR A 39 -4.36 5.54 3.07
C THR A 39 -4.09 4.72 4.33
N ILE A 40 -4.57 5.18 5.48
CA ILE A 40 -4.40 4.48 6.77
C ILE A 40 -5.13 3.13 6.77
N LYS A 41 -6.35 3.07 6.22
CA LYS A 41 -7.09 1.80 6.06
C LYS A 41 -6.31 0.81 5.19
N ARG A 42 -5.78 1.28 4.05
CA ARG A 42 -4.96 0.44 3.15
C ARG A 42 -3.72 -0.09 3.85
N TRP A 43 -3.03 0.74 4.63
CA TRP A 43 -1.88 0.32 5.43
C TRP A 43 -2.25 -0.72 6.48
N TYR A 44 -3.38 -0.56 7.16
CA TYR A 44 -3.86 -1.53 8.16
C TYR A 44 -4.16 -2.90 7.54
N GLU A 45 -4.87 -2.94 6.41
CA GLU A 45 -5.14 -4.20 5.70
C GLU A 45 -3.86 -4.83 5.13
N GLN A 46 -2.95 -4.02 4.57
CA GLN A 46 -1.65 -4.49 4.10
C GLN A 46 -0.82 -5.07 5.24
N PHE A 47 -0.83 -4.43 6.41
CA PHE A 47 -0.13 -4.89 7.61
C PHE A 47 -0.72 -6.19 8.14
N LYS A 48 -2.06 -6.34 8.20
CA LYS A 48 -2.69 -7.61 8.58
C LYS A 48 -2.34 -8.75 7.63
N GLY A 49 -2.27 -8.48 6.32
CA GLY A 49 -1.98 -9.52 5.33
C GLY A 49 -0.49 -9.87 5.16
N THR A 50 0.41 -8.87 5.27
CA THR A 50 1.85 -9.03 4.90
C THR A 50 2.79 -8.81 6.09
N GLY A 51 2.30 -8.33 7.24
CA GLY A 51 3.13 -7.92 8.38
C GLY A 51 3.97 -6.67 8.14
N ASN A 52 3.84 -6.00 6.99
CA ASN A 52 4.58 -4.78 6.67
C ASN A 52 3.74 -3.78 5.86
N VAL A 53 4.11 -2.50 5.97
CA VAL A 53 3.48 -1.37 5.27
C VAL A 53 4.39 -0.82 4.16
N ARG A 54 5.52 -1.50 3.89
CA ARG A 54 6.49 -1.01 2.91
C ARG A 54 5.92 -1.07 1.50
N HIS A 55 6.34 -0.14 0.66
CA HIS A 55 5.97 -0.15 -0.75
C HIS A 55 6.46 -1.46 -1.40
N ARG A 56 5.54 -2.20 -2.02
CA ARG A 56 5.91 -3.39 -2.80
C ARG A 56 6.58 -2.94 -4.10
N LYS A 57 7.68 -3.57 -4.46
CA LYS A 57 8.31 -3.32 -5.76
C LYS A 57 7.28 -3.64 -6.85
N GLY A 58 7.00 -2.66 -7.71
CA GLY A 58 6.16 -2.92 -8.88
C GLY A 58 6.82 -3.96 -9.78
N ALA A 59 6.04 -4.65 -10.61
CA ALA A 59 6.55 -5.61 -11.59
C ALA A 59 7.52 -4.99 -12.62
N GLY A 60 7.69 -3.67 -12.59
CA GLY A 60 8.56 -2.94 -13.51
C GLY A 60 8.01 -2.96 -14.92
N ARG A 61 8.80 -2.43 -15.86
CA ARG A 61 8.59 -2.66 -17.28
C ARG A 61 9.01 -4.11 -17.57
N PRO A 62 8.18 -4.92 -18.24
CA PRO A 62 8.60 -6.26 -18.67
C PRO A 62 9.89 -6.18 -19.47
N SER A 63 10.84 -7.08 -19.17
CA SER A 63 12.04 -7.22 -19.96
C SER A 63 11.68 -7.66 -21.38
N VAL A 64 12.45 -7.16 -22.35
CA VAL A 64 12.38 -7.63 -23.74
C VAL A 64 12.83 -9.09 -23.76
N SER A 65 12.14 -9.95 -24.52
CA SER A 65 12.53 -11.36 -24.65
C SER A 65 13.83 -11.51 -25.45
N ASP A 66 14.61 -12.54 -25.13
CA ASP A 66 15.86 -12.84 -25.84
C ASP A 66 15.61 -13.07 -27.34
N GLU A 67 14.46 -13.62 -27.72
CA GLU A 67 14.04 -13.76 -29.13
C GLU A 67 13.93 -12.43 -29.85
N PHE A 68 13.36 -11.41 -29.20
CA PHE A 68 13.26 -10.07 -29.79
C PHE A 68 14.64 -9.43 -29.91
N VAL A 69 15.50 -9.62 -28.90
CA VAL A 69 16.89 -9.13 -28.93
C VAL A 69 17.66 -9.77 -30.08
N GLU A 70 17.54 -11.09 -30.27
CA GLU A 70 18.19 -11.81 -31.37
C GLU A 70 17.64 -11.42 -32.75
N ARG A 71 16.33 -11.18 -32.87
CA ARG A 71 15.75 -10.66 -34.11
C ARG A 71 16.34 -9.31 -34.50
N VAL A 72 16.47 -8.41 -33.52
CA VAL A 72 17.09 -7.08 -33.72
C VAL A 72 18.56 -7.22 -34.10
N ARG A 73 19.32 -8.12 -33.47
CA ARG A 73 20.72 -8.37 -33.82
C ARG A 73 20.89 -8.88 -35.26
N LYS A 74 20.02 -9.79 -35.69
CA LYS A 74 20.03 -10.31 -37.08
C LYS A 74 19.76 -9.23 -38.12
N THR A 75 18.92 -8.24 -37.84
CA THR A 75 18.67 -7.12 -38.78
C THR A 75 19.87 -6.20 -38.98
N PHE A 76 20.88 -6.24 -38.10
CA PHE A 76 22.11 -5.44 -38.21
C PHE A 76 23.33 -6.22 -38.70
N THR A 77 23.18 -7.52 -39.00
CA THR A 77 24.26 -8.32 -39.57
C THR A 77 24.06 -8.38 -41.10
N PRO A 78 24.94 -7.78 -41.92
CA PRO A 78 24.82 -7.75 -43.38
C PRO A 78 25.00 -9.13 -44.03
#